data_AF-A0A953B404-F1
#
_entry.id   AF-A0A953B404-F1
#
_cell.length_a   1.000
_cell.length_b   1.000
_cell.length_c   1.000
_cell.angle_alpha   90.00
_cell.angle_beta   90.00
_cell.angle_gamma   90.00
#
_symmetry.space_group_name_H-M   'P 1'
#
loop_
_entity.id
_entity.type
_entity.pdbx_description
1 polymer ?
#
loop_
_entity_poly.entity_id
_entity_poly.type
_entity_poly.pdbx_seq_one_letter_code
_entity_poly.pdbx_strand_id
1 'polypeptide(L)'
;MNRRTGAARADNKPHILARLSWRTQAVRPFCVAAIFILCAAGALPAQDEEDDQSSNARPDAGGVVIEPSSGEIAADTQITITFPTAMVPADLIDVGNQPAPFRSEPKLNGAFLWKSQTEGVFSVASVMAGARYRLTLAPELKDATGKPFVVNDWSAEFTTPQFNISSDFGEREQLPARPQVYLDSTYAVRLDEAAEHIYFQDRDSRERFPVEVIQTVEEKSAGPPEATSFRVQPRQSLPVGRTFDLIVNGLLDATSRRPLPYLKVIPLGKTQPLKVEWVGAVNHALEQPTIRIKFNDDIDPAEATAERIRIEPAVQKLKFLAQQDEIRVTGDFDLIQRYRVTISPEFKGERGYGLAAES
;
A
#
# COMPACT_ATOMS: atom_id res chain seq x y z
N MET A 1 62.16 15.15 14.04
CA MET A 1 63.60 15.12 13.71
C MET A 1 63.86 13.88 12.88
N ASN A 2 64.30 14.03 11.61
CA ASN A 2 65.12 13.13 10.76
C ASN A 2 65.20 11.63 11.12
N ARG A 3 65.11 10.64 10.20
CA ARG A 3 65.64 10.59 8.83
C ARG A 3 65.17 9.29 8.13
N ARG A 4 65.10 9.34 6.80
CA ARG A 4 64.94 8.24 5.84
C ARG A 4 66.15 7.28 5.80
N THR A 5 65.87 6.01 5.47
CA THR A 5 66.67 5.06 4.64
C THR A 5 65.69 3.93 4.27
N GLY A 6 65.54 3.38 3.05
CA GLY A 6 66.32 3.39 1.83
C GLY A 6 66.47 1.94 1.32
N ALA A 7 66.08 1.68 0.05
CA ALA A 7 66.33 0.48 -0.77
C ALA A 7 65.52 -0.82 -0.43
N ALA A 8 65.18 -1.74 -1.34
CA ALA A 8 65.57 -1.97 -2.73
C ALA A 8 64.48 -2.75 -3.51
N ARG A 9 64.59 -2.65 -4.83
CA ARG A 9 63.79 -3.26 -5.90
C ARG A 9 64.39 -4.61 -6.30
N ALA A 10 63.58 -5.62 -6.62
CA ALA A 10 63.99 -6.78 -7.43
C ALA A 10 62.80 -7.32 -8.24
N ASP A 11 63.05 -7.43 -9.55
CA ASP A 11 62.22 -8.00 -10.60
C ASP A 11 61.93 -9.50 -10.40
N ASN A 12 60.77 -10.00 -10.85
CA ASN A 12 60.73 -10.96 -11.96
C ASN A 12 59.30 -11.25 -12.48
N LYS A 13 59.13 -11.24 -13.82
CA LYS A 13 57.98 -11.79 -14.55
C LYS A 13 58.18 -13.29 -14.81
N PRO A 14 57.12 -14.03 -15.16
CA PRO A 14 57.05 -14.59 -16.52
C PRO A 14 55.66 -14.40 -17.17
N HIS A 15 55.61 -13.83 -18.37
CA HIS A 15 55.42 -14.53 -19.66
C HIS A 15 54.01 -15.12 -19.89
N ILE A 16 53.16 -14.33 -20.56
CA ILE A 16 52.02 -14.82 -21.35
C ILE A 16 52.25 -14.38 -22.80
N LEU A 17 52.54 -15.37 -23.65
CA LEU A 17 52.36 -15.36 -25.10
C LEU A 17 51.51 -16.61 -25.37
N ALA A 18 50.36 -16.54 -26.03
CA ALA A 18 50.33 -16.48 -27.48
C ALA A 18 49.09 -15.73 -28.02
N ARG A 19 49.33 -15.00 -29.11
CA ARG A 19 48.38 -14.33 -29.99
C ARG A 19 48.09 -15.19 -31.23
N LEU A 20 47.07 -14.70 -31.97
CA LEU A 20 46.81 -14.72 -33.42
C LEU A 20 45.64 -15.62 -33.86
N SER A 21 44.78 -15.23 -34.81
CA SER A 21 44.41 -13.94 -35.40
C SER A 21 43.28 -14.18 -36.42
N TRP A 22 42.29 -13.29 -36.44
CA TRP A 22 41.74 -12.57 -37.61
C TRP A 22 41.27 -13.36 -38.85
N ARG A 23 40.01 -13.13 -39.22
CA ARG A 23 39.62 -12.83 -40.62
C ARG A 23 38.53 -11.76 -40.67
N THR A 24 38.93 -10.62 -41.22
CA THR A 24 38.12 -9.54 -41.79
C THR A 24 37.55 -9.97 -43.15
N GLN A 25 36.34 -9.53 -43.48
CA GLN A 25 35.96 -9.25 -44.87
C GLN A 25 34.94 -8.11 -44.93
N ALA A 26 35.07 -7.29 -45.96
CA ALA A 26 34.66 -5.90 -46.01
C ALA A 26 33.85 -5.64 -47.30
N VAL A 27 32.81 -4.78 -47.19
CA VAL A 27 32.44 -3.68 -48.10
C VAL A 27 31.73 -4.02 -49.43
N ARG A 28 30.51 -3.49 -49.62
CA ARG A 28 30.18 -2.37 -50.55
C ARG A 28 28.69 -1.93 -50.51
N PRO A 29 28.37 -0.70 -50.98
CA PRO A 29 27.34 0.18 -50.42
C PRO A 29 26.09 0.30 -51.32
N PHE A 30 25.00 0.84 -50.77
CA PHE A 30 23.94 1.46 -51.57
C PHE A 30 23.58 2.83 -50.98
N CYS A 31 23.82 3.87 -51.78
CA CYS A 31 23.37 5.23 -51.57
C CYS A 31 21.90 5.35 -52.02
N VAL A 32 21.02 5.88 -51.16
CA VAL A 32 19.86 6.67 -51.59
C VAL A 32 19.73 7.85 -50.64
N ALA A 33 19.49 9.02 -51.23
CA ALA A 33 19.56 10.34 -50.64
C ALA A 33 18.25 10.78 -49.97
N ALA A 34 18.37 11.90 -49.21
CA ALA A 34 17.34 12.85 -48.79
C ALA A 34 16.45 12.39 -47.61
N ILE A 35 16.05 13.22 -46.65
CA ILE A 35 15.74 14.65 -46.60
C ILE A 35 16.09 15.19 -45.19
N PHE A 36 16.67 16.39 -45.13
CA PHE A 36 16.78 17.19 -43.90
C PHE A 36 15.39 17.68 -43.46
N ILE A 37 14.98 17.38 -42.24
CA ILE A 37 14.02 18.20 -41.50
C ILE A 37 14.63 18.51 -40.13
N LEU A 38 15.12 19.74 -39.99
CA LEU A 38 15.31 20.39 -38.70
C LEU A 38 13.92 20.58 -38.09
N CYS A 39 13.57 19.81 -37.07
CA CYS A 39 12.52 20.20 -36.12
C CYS A 39 13.22 20.59 -34.82
N ALA A 40 13.40 21.90 -34.65
CA ALA A 40 13.62 22.50 -33.35
C ALA A 40 12.34 22.30 -32.52
N ALA A 41 12.30 21.27 -31.69
CA ALA A 41 11.30 21.15 -30.64
C ALA A 41 11.79 21.99 -29.45
N GLY A 42 11.29 23.22 -29.39
CA GLY A 42 11.41 24.05 -28.19
C GLY A 42 10.84 23.29 -27.00
N ALA A 43 11.62 23.21 -25.93
CA ALA A 43 11.13 22.83 -24.62
C ALA A 43 10.11 23.91 -24.21
N LEU A 44 8.83 23.61 -24.41
CA LEU A 44 7.75 24.32 -23.74
C LEU A 44 7.81 23.92 -22.26
N PRO A 45 7.90 24.86 -21.32
CA PRO A 45 7.73 24.52 -19.92
C PRO A 45 6.32 23.96 -19.76
N ALA A 46 6.21 22.85 -19.04
CA ALA A 46 4.95 22.37 -18.52
C ALA A 46 4.34 23.52 -17.70
N GLN A 47 3.30 24.14 -18.24
CA GLN A 47 2.42 24.94 -17.44
C GLN A 47 1.73 23.93 -16.52
N ASP A 48 2.02 24.04 -15.23
CA ASP A 48 1.12 23.56 -14.20
C ASP A 48 -0.24 24.20 -14.50
N GLU A 49 -1.15 23.44 -15.11
CA GLU A 49 -2.56 23.76 -15.09
C GLU A 49 -3.02 23.52 -13.64
N GLU A 50 -2.73 24.51 -12.78
CA GLU A 50 -3.59 24.80 -11.64
C GLU A 50 -4.99 24.99 -12.23
N ASP A 51 -5.82 23.97 -12.06
CA ASP A 51 -7.23 23.96 -12.41
C ASP A 51 -7.96 24.89 -11.42
N ASP A 52 -7.64 26.17 -11.53
CA ASP A 52 -8.22 27.27 -10.78
C ASP A 52 -9.60 27.55 -11.42
N GLN A 53 -10.54 26.63 -11.18
CA GLN A 53 -11.96 26.95 -11.32
C GLN A 53 -12.24 28.07 -10.33
N SER A 54 -12.09 29.31 -10.79
CA SER A 54 -12.27 30.53 -10.00
C SER A 54 -13.56 30.42 -9.19
N SER A 55 -13.41 30.17 -7.89
CA SER A 55 -14.56 30.10 -7.00
C SER A 55 -15.22 31.47 -6.99
N ASN A 56 -16.53 31.52 -7.28
CA ASN A 56 -17.32 32.74 -7.16
C ASN A 56 -17.78 32.98 -5.71
N ALA A 57 -17.23 32.24 -4.75
CA ALA A 57 -17.51 32.42 -3.33
C ALA A 57 -17.05 33.80 -2.87
N ARG A 58 -17.83 34.40 -1.98
CA ARG A 58 -17.53 35.67 -1.32
C ARG A 58 -17.67 35.47 0.19
N PRO A 59 -16.65 34.86 0.84
CA PRO A 59 -16.73 34.43 2.23
C PRO A 59 -16.73 35.58 3.24
N ASP A 60 -16.48 36.81 2.79
CA ASP A 60 -16.39 38.05 3.57
C ASP A 60 -17.49 39.09 3.22
N ALA A 61 -18.44 38.74 2.34
CA ALA A 61 -19.47 39.66 1.88
C ALA A 61 -20.35 40.19 3.04
N GLY A 62 -20.69 41.48 2.98
CA GLY A 62 -21.54 42.11 3.99
C GLY A 62 -20.92 42.17 5.39
N GLY A 63 -19.60 41.99 5.52
CA GLY A 63 -18.90 41.97 6.81
C GLY A 63 -19.06 40.67 7.59
N VAL A 64 -19.67 39.65 6.99
CA VAL A 64 -19.75 38.30 7.56
C VAL A 64 -18.47 37.56 7.19
N VAL A 65 -17.72 37.11 8.17
CA VAL A 65 -16.44 36.40 7.99
C VAL A 65 -16.62 34.93 8.37
N ILE A 66 -16.00 34.03 7.63
CA ILE A 66 -15.97 32.60 7.91
C ILE A 66 -14.53 32.08 7.92
N GLU A 67 -14.20 31.28 8.92
CA GLU A 67 -12.89 30.69 9.13
C GLU A 67 -13.01 29.17 9.35
N PRO A 68 -12.33 28.34 8.55
CA PRO A 68 -11.58 28.71 7.34
C PRO A 68 -12.51 29.31 6.26
N SER A 69 -11.97 30.19 5.41
CA SER A 69 -12.75 30.88 4.37
C SER A 69 -13.03 30.01 3.14
N SER A 70 -12.19 29.00 2.92
CA SER A 70 -12.32 27.96 1.90
C SER A 70 -11.38 26.79 2.24
N GLY A 71 -11.46 25.71 1.48
CA GLY A 71 -10.50 24.59 1.55
C GLY A 71 -11.16 23.25 1.83
N GLU A 72 -10.36 22.30 2.28
CA GLU A 72 -10.81 20.95 2.56
C GLU A 72 -11.37 20.83 3.99
N ILE A 73 -12.51 20.14 4.13
CA ILE A 73 -13.13 19.84 5.42
C ILE A 73 -13.32 18.33 5.60
N ALA A 74 -13.29 17.88 6.85
CA ALA A 74 -13.53 16.50 7.26
C ALA A 74 -14.45 16.46 8.49
N ALA A 75 -14.75 15.25 8.96
CA ALA A 75 -15.36 15.10 10.29
C ALA A 75 -14.50 15.80 11.35
N ASP A 76 -15.15 16.35 12.37
CA ASP A 76 -14.57 17.13 13.46
C ASP A 76 -13.94 18.47 13.07
N THR A 77 -14.00 18.87 11.79
CA THR A 77 -13.61 20.22 11.38
C THR A 77 -14.53 21.25 12.02
N GLN A 78 -13.95 22.32 12.56
CA GLN A 78 -14.68 23.46 13.11
C GLN A 78 -14.68 24.60 12.10
N ILE A 79 -15.87 25.14 11.85
CA ILE A 79 -16.07 26.30 10.99
C ILE A 79 -16.65 27.42 11.85
N THR A 80 -15.90 28.49 12.00
CA THR A 80 -16.31 29.68 12.76
C THR A 80 -16.92 30.69 11.80
N ILE A 81 -18.07 31.25 12.17
CA ILE A 81 -18.73 32.33 11.44
C ILE A 81 -18.94 33.53 12.35
N THR A 82 -18.54 34.70 11.87
CA THR A 82 -18.58 35.97 12.60
C THR A 82 -19.39 36.99 11.82
N PHE A 83 -20.34 37.63 12.50
CA PHE A 83 -21.23 38.64 11.96
C PHE A 83 -20.84 40.04 12.44
N PRO A 84 -21.09 41.10 11.65
CA PRO A 84 -20.76 42.47 12.03
C PRO A 84 -21.72 43.06 13.07
N THR A 85 -22.84 42.38 13.36
CA THR A 85 -23.90 42.80 14.27
C THR A 85 -24.35 41.65 15.15
N ALA A 86 -24.90 41.94 16.33
CA ALA A 86 -25.44 40.92 17.23
C ALA A 86 -26.58 40.14 16.55
N MET A 87 -26.41 38.82 16.40
CA MET A 87 -27.35 37.91 15.77
C MET A 87 -28.25 37.19 16.77
N VAL A 88 -27.74 36.95 17.98
CA VAL A 88 -28.50 36.33 19.06
C VAL A 88 -28.44 37.12 20.37
N PRO A 89 -29.49 37.06 21.19
CA PRO A 89 -29.44 37.55 22.55
C PRO A 89 -28.50 36.70 23.42
N ALA A 90 -28.03 37.28 24.53
CA ALA A 90 -26.99 36.69 25.37
C ALA A 90 -27.39 35.37 26.04
N ASP A 91 -28.69 35.11 26.20
CA ASP A 91 -29.25 33.89 26.78
C ASP A 91 -29.19 32.67 25.83
N LEU A 92 -28.88 32.87 24.54
CA LEU A 92 -28.70 31.79 23.56
C LEU A 92 -27.23 31.40 23.33
N ILE A 93 -26.29 32.07 23.99
CA ILE A 93 -24.86 31.72 23.93
C ILE A 93 -24.65 30.38 24.65
N ASP A 94 -23.84 29.51 24.03
CA ASP A 94 -23.54 28.15 24.49
C ASP A 94 -24.77 27.23 24.70
N VAL A 95 -25.94 27.61 24.16
CA VAL A 95 -27.12 26.75 24.14
C VAL A 95 -27.04 25.79 22.95
N GLY A 96 -27.16 24.49 23.19
CA GLY A 96 -27.13 23.46 22.15
C GLY A 96 -28.37 23.46 21.23
N ASN A 97 -28.28 22.71 20.13
CA ASN A 97 -29.35 22.49 19.14
C ASN A 97 -29.89 23.78 18.49
N GLN A 98 -29.07 24.82 18.40
CA GLN A 98 -29.43 26.03 17.67
C GLN A 98 -29.35 25.78 16.16
N PRO A 99 -30.24 26.37 15.36
CA PRO A 99 -30.13 26.30 13.91
C PRO A 99 -28.88 27.04 13.44
N ALA A 100 -28.16 26.45 12.49
CA ALA A 100 -27.04 27.11 11.85
C ALA A 100 -27.52 28.35 11.06
N PRO A 101 -26.78 29.47 11.07
CA PRO A 101 -27.16 30.69 10.35
C PRO A 101 -26.90 30.60 8.84
N PHE A 102 -26.50 29.43 8.35
CA PHE A 102 -26.26 29.15 6.94
C PHE A 102 -26.96 27.85 6.50
N ARG A 103 -27.17 27.71 5.19
CA ARG A 103 -27.55 26.48 4.52
C ARG A 103 -26.35 25.96 3.74
N SER A 104 -26.25 24.63 3.64
CA SER A 104 -25.18 23.98 2.90
C SER A 104 -25.78 23.08 1.82
N GLU A 105 -25.24 23.18 0.61
CA GLU A 105 -25.56 22.33 -0.53
C GLU A 105 -24.29 21.62 -1.04
N PRO A 106 -24.21 20.29 -0.98
CA PRO A 106 -25.19 19.37 -0.37
C PRO A 106 -25.27 19.56 1.16
N LYS A 107 -26.28 18.95 1.81
CA LYS A 107 -26.47 19.10 3.26
C LYS A 107 -25.22 18.65 4.03
N LEU A 108 -24.62 19.56 4.78
CA LEU A 108 -23.54 19.28 5.72
C LEU A 108 -24.12 18.90 7.07
N ASN A 109 -23.70 17.76 7.63
CA ASN A 109 -24.16 17.30 8.93
C ASN A 109 -23.23 17.81 10.03
N GLY A 110 -23.80 18.31 11.12
CA GLY A 110 -23.03 18.86 12.22
C GLY A 110 -23.92 19.54 13.24
N ALA A 111 -23.28 20.14 14.25
CA ALA A 111 -23.94 20.90 15.29
C ALA A 111 -23.41 22.33 15.29
N PHE A 112 -24.31 23.30 15.50
CA PHE A 112 -23.97 24.71 15.59
C PHE A 112 -24.13 25.21 17.02
N LEU A 113 -23.23 26.09 17.45
CA LEU A 113 -23.23 26.70 18.76
C LEU A 113 -22.82 28.18 18.67
N TRP A 114 -23.61 29.07 19.25
CA TRP A 114 -23.19 30.47 19.42
C TRP A 114 -22.17 30.57 20.55
N LYS A 115 -21.02 31.21 20.28
CA LYS A 115 -19.94 31.49 21.25
C LYS A 115 -19.98 32.92 21.77
N SER A 116 -20.57 33.81 20.99
CA SER A 116 -20.92 35.16 21.42
C SER A 116 -22.19 35.61 20.71
N GLN A 117 -22.60 36.87 20.91
CA GLN A 117 -23.74 37.43 20.19
C GLN A 117 -23.48 37.58 18.67
N THR A 118 -22.21 37.58 18.24
CA THR A 118 -21.80 37.81 16.85
C THR A 118 -21.09 36.62 16.24
N GLU A 119 -20.66 35.65 17.04
CA GLU A 119 -19.80 34.54 16.60
C GLU A 119 -20.43 33.20 16.96
N GLY A 120 -20.41 32.27 16.01
CA GLY A 120 -20.77 30.89 16.28
C GLY A 120 -19.86 29.90 15.57
N VAL A 121 -19.84 28.68 16.09
CA VAL A 121 -18.99 27.58 15.64
C VAL A 121 -19.87 26.43 15.18
N PHE A 122 -19.60 25.95 13.97
CA PHE A 122 -20.19 24.73 13.44
C PHE A 122 -19.16 23.60 13.51
N SER A 123 -19.50 22.54 14.23
CA SER A 123 -18.70 21.31 14.28
C SER A 123 -19.25 20.30 13.28
N VAL A 124 -18.45 19.95 12.27
CA VAL A 124 -18.82 18.98 11.22
C VAL A 124 -18.87 17.58 11.82
N ALA A 125 -20.03 16.94 11.77
CA ALA A 125 -20.20 15.57 12.25
C ALA A 125 -19.86 14.54 11.16
N SER A 126 -20.25 14.81 9.92
CA SER A 126 -19.92 13.94 8.79
C SER A 126 -19.97 14.67 7.46
N VAL A 127 -19.21 14.13 6.50
CA VAL A 127 -19.13 14.65 5.14
C VAL A 127 -19.40 13.55 4.12
N MET A 128 -19.78 13.94 2.91
CA MET A 128 -19.84 13.04 1.76
C MET A 128 -18.52 13.07 1.03
N ALA A 129 -17.98 11.89 0.73
CA ALA A 129 -16.70 11.78 0.03
C ALA A 129 -16.74 12.45 -1.36
N GLY A 130 -15.67 13.18 -1.66
CA GLY A 130 -15.45 13.90 -2.92
C GLY A 130 -16.51 14.96 -3.22
N ALA A 131 -17.27 15.42 -2.22
CA ALA A 131 -18.27 16.46 -2.39
C ALA A 131 -17.64 17.87 -2.31
N ARG A 132 -18.22 18.79 -3.08
CA ARG A 132 -18.04 20.23 -2.95
C ARG A 132 -19.26 20.80 -2.23
N TYR A 133 -19.04 21.42 -1.09
CA TYR A 133 -20.05 22.05 -0.26
C TYR A 133 -20.07 23.55 -0.53
N ARG A 134 -21.26 24.09 -0.83
CA ARG A 134 -21.49 25.52 -0.92
C ARG A 134 -22.38 25.97 0.22
N LEU A 135 -21.87 26.89 1.03
CA LEU A 135 -22.59 27.50 2.13
C LEU A 135 -23.17 28.84 1.66
N THR A 136 -24.40 29.11 2.05
CA THR A 136 -25.11 30.38 1.82
C THR A 136 -25.83 30.79 3.10
N LEU A 137 -26.05 32.08 3.34
CA LEU A 137 -26.77 32.49 4.55
C LEU A 137 -28.20 31.97 4.53
N ALA A 138 -28.74 31.65 5.71
CA ALA A 138 -30.13 31.24 5.83
C ALA A 138 -31.05 32.39 5.36
N PRO A 139 -32.04 32.13 4.49
CA PRO A 139 -32.87 33.19 3.88
C PRO A 139 -33.76 33.93 4.88
N GLU A 140 -34.01 33.33 6.05
CA GLU A 140 -34.84 33.90 7.12
C GLU A 140 -33.99 34.33 8.33
N LEU A 141 -32.69 34.53 8.14
CA LEU A 141 -31.78 34.96 9.20
C LEU A 141 -32.20 36.35 9.72
N LYS A 142 -32.23 36.48 11.04
CA LYS A 142 -32.60 37.72 11.74
C LYS A 142 -31.50 38.10 12.72
N ASP A 143 -31.34 39.39 12.95
CA ASP A 143 -30.48 39.90 14.01
C ASP A 143 -31.13 39.72 15.41
N ALA A 144 -30.39 40.03 16.47
CA ALA A 144 -30.86 39.92 17.84
C ALA A 144 -32.06 40.86 18.16
N THR A 145 -32.34 41.85 17.29
CA THR A 145 -33.50 42.74 17.41
C THR A 145 -34.73 42.24 16.64
N GLY A 146 -34.60 41.10 15.95
CA GLY A 146 -35.64 40.50 15.13
C GLY A 146 -35.76 41.09 13.72
N LYS A 147 -34.84 41.98 13.31
CA LYS A 147 -34.83 42.52 11.94
C LYS A 147 -34.19 41.51 10.98
N PRO A 148 -34.70 41.38 9.75
CA PRO A 148 -34.06 40.55 8.74
C PRO A 148 -32.61 40.96 8.50
N PHE A 149 -31.70 40.00 8.55
CA PHE A 149 -30.29 40.17 8.20
C PHE A 149 -30.08 39.63 6.80
N VAL A 150 -29.92 40.52 5.82
CA VAL A 150 -29.80 40.16 4.40
C VAL A 150 -28.48 40.66 3.86
N VAL A 151 -27.66 39.74 3.36
CA VAL A 151 -26.42 40.03 2.64
C VAL A 151 -26.51 39.38 1.27
N ASN A 152 -26.30 40.17 0.23
CA ASN A 152 -26.27 39.65 -1.14
C ASN A 152 -24.92 38.96 -1.41
N ASP A 153 -24.97 37.87 -2.17
CA ASP A 153 -23.82 37.14 -2.71
C ASP A 153 -22.88 36.48 -1.68
N TRP A 154 -23.20 36.50 -0.38
CA TRP A 154 -22.39 35.77 0.60
C TRP A 154 -22.43 34.28 0.32
N SER A 155 -21.25 33.68 0.13
CA SER A 155 -21.11 32.24 0.04
C SER A 155 -19.69 31.81 0.37
N ALA A 156 -19.56 30.60 0.91
CA ALA A 156 -18.29 29.95 1.15
C ALA A 156 -18.30 28.56 0.50
N GLU A 157 -17.14 28.09 0.04
CA GLU A 157 -17.02 26.81 -0.64
C GLU A 157 -15.93 25.96 0.01
N PHE A 158 -16.28 24.70 0.24
CA PHE A 158 -15.39 23.71 0.81
C PHE A 158 -15.40 22.44 -0.04
N THR A 159 -14.29 21.72 -0.03
CA THR A 159 -14.15 20.42 -0.66
C THR A 159 -13.90 19.35 0.39
N THR A 160 -13.98 18.09 -0.02
CA THR A 160 -13.69 16.95 0.82
C THR A 160 -12.80 15.99 0.05
N PRO A 161 -11.95 15.18 0.73
CA PRO A 161 -11.14 14.17 0.08
C PRO A 161 -11.97 13.26 -0.81
N GLN A 162 -11.39 12.77 -1.90
CA GLN A 162 -12.02 11.68 -2.64
C GLN A 162 -11.99 10.39 -1.81
N PHE A 163 -13.02 9.56 -1.97
CA PHE A 163 -12.97 8.22 -1.42
C PHE A 163 -11.92 7.41 -2.17
N ASN A 164 -10.90 6.95 -1.46
CA ASN A 164 -9.78 6.22 -2.02
C ASN A 164 -9.32 5.15 -1.03
N ILE A 165 -8.77 4.08 -1.59
CA ILE A 165 -8.10 3.02 -0.84
C ILE A 165 -6.68 2.83 -1.39
N SER A 166 -5.74 2.66 -0.48
CA SER A 166 -4.32 2.50 -0.75
C SER A 166 -3.74 1.33 0.03
N SER A 167 -2.59 0.88 -0.43
CA SER A 167 -1.77 -0.11 0.25
C SER A 167 -0.32 0.29 0.06
N ASP A 168 0.50 0.07 1.08
CA ASP A 168 1.95 0.12 1.00
C ASP A 168 2.55 -1.22 0.53
N PHE A 169 1.70 -2.22 0.25
CA PHE A 169 2.14 -3.51 -0.22
C PHE A 169 2.78 -3.40 -1.60
N GLY A 170 4.10 -3.51 -1.65
CA GLY A 170 4.85 -3.59 -2.89
C GLY A 170 4.72 -4.95 -3.58
N GLU A 171 4.80 -4.96 -4.90
CA GLU A 171 4.84 -6.19 -5.70
C GLU A 171 6.03 -7.06 -5.29
N ARG A 172 5.79 -8.36 -5.11
CA ARG A 172 6.80 -9.33 -4.68
C ARG A 172 7.11 -10.34 -5.78
N GLU A 173 8.40 -10.54 -6.05
CA GLU A 173 8.87 -11.64 -6.91
C GLU A 173 8.51 -13.03 -6.37
N GLN A 174 8.37 -13.11 -5.05
CA GLN A 174 8.13 -14.31 -4.26
C GLN A 174 6.96 -14.09 -3.29
N LEU A 175 5.76 -14.02 -3.83
CA LEU A 175 4.53 -13.89 -3.04
C LEU A 175 4.30 -15.16 -2.21
N PRO A 176 3.95 -15.07 -0.90
CA PRO A 176 3.57 -16.21 -0.09
C PRO A 176 2.18 -16.74 -0.45
N ALA A 177 1.84 -17.95 0.03
CA ALA A 177 0.57 -18.60 -0.23
C ALA A 177 -0.63 -17.90 0.43
N ARG A 178 -0.38 -17.19 1.53
CA ARG A 178 -1.38 -16.39 2.26
C ARG A 178 -0.81 -15.01 2.59
N PRO A 179 -0.63 -14.13 1.59
CA PRO A 179 -0.15 -12.78 1.84
C PRO A 179 -1.19 -12.02 2.67
N GLN A 180 -0.72 -11.28 3.68
CA GLN A 180 -1.52 -10.31 4.39
C GLN A 180 -1.25 -8.93 3.80
N VAL A 181 -2.27 -8.30 3.26
CA VAL A 181 -2.19 -6.99 2.62
C VAL A 181 -2.87 -5.97 3.54
N TYR A 182 -2.13 -4.93 3.91
CA TYR A 182 -2.67 -3.82 4.69
C TYR A 182 -3.31 -2.80 3.75
N LEU A 183 -4.50 -2.31 4.13
CA LEU A 183 -5.28 -1.36 3.36
C LEU A 183 -5.63 -0.16 4.22
N ASP A 184 -5.39 1.02 3.69
CA ASP A 184 -5.81 2.30 4.26
C ASP A 184 -6.84 2.96 3.35
N SER A 185 -7.89 3.45 3.95
CA SER A 185 -9.03 4.10 3.29
C SER A 185 -9.18 5.52 3.81
N THR A 186 -9.46 6.46 2.92
CA THR A 186 -9.68 7.88 3.29
C THR A 186 -10.94 8.08 4.13
N TYR A 187 -11.90 7.16 4.05
CA TYR A 187 -13.12 7.14 4.84
C TYR A 187 -13.32 5.78 5.50
N ALA A 188 -14.05 5.74 6.61
CA ALA A 188 -14.38 4.47 7.27
C ALA A 188 -15.20 3.58 6.33
N VAL A 189 -14.93 2.28 6.34
CA VAL A 189 -15.67 1.27 5.59
C VAL A 189 -16.17 0.19 6.53
N ARG A 190 -17.29 -0.43 6.17
CA ARG A 190 -17.85 -1.57 6.89
C ARG A 190 -17.08 -2.84 6.52
N LEU A 191 -16.45 -3.47 7.50
CA LEU A 191 -15.52 -4.58 7.29
C LEU A 191 -16.22 -5.89 6.90
N ASP A 192 -17.46 -6.08 7.32
CA ASP A 192 -18.31 -7.19 6.89
C ASP A 192 -18.67 -7.10 5.39
N GLU A 193 -19.00 -5.90 4.91
CA GLU A 193 -19.25 -5.64 3.49
C GLU A 193 -17.95 -5.63 2.66
N ALA A 194 -16.82 -5.21 3.24
CA ALA A 194 -15.54 -5.14 2.53
C ALA A 194 -15.11 -6.49 1.92
N ALA A 195 -15.41 -7.61 2.59
CA ALA A 195 -15.09 -8.95 2.11
C ALA A 195 -15.83 -9.34 0.81
N GLU A 196 -16.95 -8.67 0.49
CA GLU A 196 -17.71 -8.88 -0.74
C GLU A 196 -17.13 -8.11 -1.93
N HIS A 197 -16.42 -7.00 -1.63
CA HIS A 197 -15.87 -6.06 -2.61
C HIS A 197 -14.38 -6.26 -2.86
N ILE A 198 -13.70 -7.04 -2.04
CA ILE A 198 -12.26 -7.27 -2.10
C ILE A 198 -11.97 -8.74 -2.41
N TYR A 199 -11.11 -9.00 -3.38
CA TYR A 199 -10.70 -10.36 -3.75
C TYR A 199 -9.30 -10.37 -4.35
N PHE A 200 -8.57 -11.45 -4.11
CA PHE A 200 -7.36 -11.75 -4.87
C PHE A 200 -7.79 -12.24 -6.25
N GLN A 201 -7.08 -11.83 -7.29
CA GLN A 201 -7.35 -12.24 -8.65
C GLN A 201 -6.07 -12.72 -9.31
N ASP A 202 -6.14 -13.89 -9.93
CA ASP A 202 -5.11 -14.35 -10.85
C ASP A 202 -5.08 -13.41 -12.06
N ARG A 203 -3.92 -12.80 -12.33
CA ARG A 203 -3.77 -11.74 -13.33
C ARG A 203 -4.13 -12.22 -14.75
N ASP A 204 -3.81 -13.47 -15.06
CA ASP A 204 -3.95 -14.02 -16.42
C ASP A 204 -5.33 -14.64 -16.65
N SER A 205 -5.76 -15.54 -15.76
CA SER A 205 -7.03 -16.26 -15.87
C SER A 205 -8.23 -15.48 -15.34
N ARG A 206 -7.99 -14.42 -14.56
CA ARG A 206 -9.00 -13.61 -13.85
C ARG A 206 -9.80 -14.38 -12.80
N GLU A 207 -9.37 -15.60 -12.47
CA GLU A 207 -9.93 -16.41 -11.38
C GLU A 207 -9.87 -15.63 -10.05
N ARG A 208 -10.97 -15.65 -9.30
CA ARG A 208 -11.12 -14.86 -8.07
C ARG A 208 -11.00 -15.74 -6.84
N PHE A 209 -10.29 -15.25 -5.85
CA PHE A 209 -10.08 -15.90 -4.57
C PHE A 209 -10.60 -14.97 -3.46
N PRO A 210 -11.58 -15.42 -2.66
CA PRO A 210 -12.22 -14.58 -1.64
C PRO A 210 -11.25 -14.24 -0.51
N VAL A 211 -11.47 -13.07 0.11
CA VAL A 211 -10.68 -12.62 1.26
C VAL A 211 -11.33 -12.95 2.59
N GLU A 212 -10.49 -13.04 3.60
CA GLU A 212 -10.81 -12.86 5.00
C GLU A 212 -10.30 -11.47 5.42
N VAL A 213 -11.15 -10.70 6.11
CA VAL A 213 -10.81 -9.37 6.63
C VAL A 213 -10.37 -9.54 8.07
N ILE A 214 -9.17 -9.04 8.38
CA ILE A 214 -8.57 -9.08 9.70
C ILE A 214 -8.59 -7.66 10.27
N GLN A 215 -9.31 -7.49 11.38
CA GLN A 215 -9.36 -6.24 12.11
C GLN A 215 -8.04 -6.03 12.86
N THR A 216 -7.44 -4.84 12.73
CA THR A 216 -6.18 -4.48 13.39
C THR A 216 -6.36 -3.96 14.82
N VAL A 217 -7.58 -3.59 15.22
CA VAL A 217 -7.88 -3.02 16.55
C VAL A 217 -9.17 -3.63 17.10
N GLU A 218 -9.14 -4.20 18.30
CA GLU A 218 -10.34 -4.67 19.01
C GLU A 218 -11.12 -3.47 19.59
N GLU A 219 -11.83 -2.74 18.74
CA GLU A 219 -12.83 -1.79 19.23
C GLU A 219 -14.18 -2.49 19.36
N LYS A 220 -14.60 -2.68 20.61
CA LYS A 220 -15.87 -3.31 20.98
C LYS A 220 -17.01 -2.33 20.72
N SER A 221 -17.44 -2.22 19.47
CA SER A 221 -18.61 -1.44 19.06
C SER A 221 -19.84 -2.32 18.87
N ALA A 222 -21.03 -1.74 19.12
CA ALA A 222 -22.32 -2.43 19.03
C ALA A 222 -22.90 -2.52 17.60
N GLY A 223 -22.18 -1.99 16.60
CA GLY A 223 -22.54 -2.01 15.17
C GLY A 223 -21.60 -2.88 14.33
N PRO A 224 -21.82 -2.95 12.99
CA PRO A 224 -20.85 -3.56 12.09
C PRO A 224 -19.47 -2.95 12.31
N PRO A 225 -18.40 -3.76 12.33
CA PRO A 225 -17.06 -3.22 12.53
C PRO A 225 -16.72 -2.28 11.37
N GLU A 226 -16.49 -1.02 11.68
CA GLU A 226 -16.10 0.03 10.73
C GLU A 226 -14.65 0.43 10.99
N ALA A 227 -13.85 0.59 9.94
CA ALA A 227 -12.46 1.05 10.07
C ALA A 227 -11.98 1.79 8.81
N THR A 228 -11.03 2.69 9.00
CA THR A 228 -10.25 3.29 7.90
C THR A 228 -9.03 2.43 7.55
N SER A 229 -8.58 1.57 8.45
CA SER A 229 -7.38 0.75 8.27
C SER A 229 -7.64 -0.69 8.68
N PHE A 230 -7.30 -1.66 7.82
CA PHE A 230 -7.54 -3.08 8.07
C PHE A 230 -6.61 -3.95 7.21
N ARG A 231 -6.57 -5.26 7.48
CA ARG A 231 -5.82 -6.23 6.68
C ARG A 231 -6.73 -7.19 5.97
N VAL A 232 -6.28 -7.69 4.83
CA VAL A 232 -6.95 -8.78 4.10
C VAL A 232 -5.97 -9.90 3.79
N GLN A 233 -6.45 -11.14 3.85
CA GLN A 233 -5.71 -12.33 3.43
C GLN A 233 -6.62 -13.26 2.64
N PRO A 234 -6.10 -14.15 1.78
CA PRO A 234 -6.96 -15.06 1.06
C PRO A 234 -7.48 -16.16 2.00
N ARG A 235 -8.76 -16.54 1.86
CA ARG A 235 -9.37 -17.61 2.69
C ARG A 235 -8.70 -18.97 2.47
N GLN A 236 -8.15 -19.18 1.27
CA GLN A 236 -7.45 -20.38 0.85
C GLN A 236 -6.08 -20.00 0.30
N SER A 237 -5.14 -20.94 0.35
CA SER A 237 -3.79 -20.71 -0.19
C SER A 237 -3.86 -20.40 -1.69
N LEU A 238 -3.20 -19.33 -2.11
CA LEU A 238 -3.10 -18.96 -3.52
C LEU A 238 -2.33 -20.05 -4.28
N PRO A 239 -2.80 -20.48 -5.46
CA PRO A 239 -2.10 -21.52 -6.21
C PRO A 239 -0.70 -21.08 -6.66
N VAL A 240 0.20 -22.05 -6.76
CA VAL A 240 1.60 -21.84 -7.11
C VAL A 240 1.78 -21.53 -8.61
N GLY A 241 2.82 -20.76 -8.95
CA GLY A 241 3.22 -20.50 -10.33
C GLY A 241 2.42 -19.42 -11.05
N ARG A 242 1.65 -18.61 -10.32
CA ARG A 242 0.71 -17.62 -10.86
C ARG A 242 1.03 -16.22 -10.36
N THR A 243 0.56 -15.21 -11.10
CA THR A 243 0.71 -13.80 -10.73
C THR A 243 -0.63 -13.29 -10.21
N PHE A 244 -0.62 -12.56 -9.10
CA PHE A 244 -1.84 -12.09 -8.44
C PHE A 244 -1.87 -10.57 -8.30
N ASP A 245 -3.09 -10.06 -8.37
CA ASP A 245 -3.47 -8.70 -7.99
C ASP A 245 -4.49 -8.78 -6.86
N LEU A 246 -4.49 -7.80 -5.96
CA LEU A 246 -5.62 -7.55 -5.07
C LEU A 246 -6.54 -6.54 -5.74
N ILE A 247 -7.81 -6.90 -5.85
CA ILE A 247 -8.82 -6.09 -6.49
C ILE A 247 -9.78 -5.56 -5.43
N VAL A 248 -10.02 -4.26 -5.44
CA VAL A 248 -11.08 -3.61 -4.63
C VAL A 248 -12.08 -2.98 -5.59
N ASN A 249 -13.29 -3.52 -5.62
CA ASN A 249 -14.33 -3.11 -6.56
C ASN A 249 -15.67 -2.86 -5.86
N GLY A 250 -16.15 -1.62 -5.93
CA GLY A 250 -17.46 -1.24 -5.41
C GLY A 250 -17.53 -1.12 -3.88
N LEU A 251 -16.39 -1.02 -3.20
CA LEU A 251 -16.34 -0.73 -1.76
C LEU A 251 -17.10 0.57 -1.46
N LEU A 252 -17.77 0.63 -0.32
CA LEU A 252 -18.63 1.76 0.06
C LEU A 252 -18.10 2.47 1.30
N ASP A 253 -18.19 3.81 1.31
CA ASP A 253 -18.06 4.61 2.52
C ASP A 253 -19.17 4.21 3.51
N ALA A 254 -18.79 3.93 4.76
CA ALA A 254 -19.70 3.55 5.82
C ALA A 254 -20.79 4.61 6.09
N THR A 255 -20.43 5.89 6.00
CA THR A 255 -21.33 7.01 6.33
C THR A 255 -22.14 7.46 5.12
N SER A 256 -21.50 7.91 4.05
CA SER A 256 -22.24 8.47 2.90
C SER A 256 -22.76 7.39 1.94
N ARG A 257 -22.32 6.13 2.09
CA ARG A 257 -22.63 5.01 1.19
C ARG A 257 -22.21 5.27 -0.26
N ARG A 258 -21.33 6.25 -0.50
CA ARG A 258 -20.75 6.48 -1.82
C ARG A 258 -19.76 5.37 -2.16
N PRO A 259 -19.80 4.84 -3.39
CA PRO A 259 -18.86 3.83 -3.81
C PRO A 259 -17.49 4.43 -4.09
N LEU A 260 -16.48 3.56 -4.03
CA LEU A 260 -15.15 3.84 -4.54
C LEU A 260 -15.28 4.27 -6.01
N PRO A 261 -14.74 5.45 -6.42
CA PRO A 261 -15.02 6.02 -7.74
C PRO A 261 -14.53 5.16 -8.91
N TYR A 262 -13.48 4.38 -8.68
CA TYR A 262 -12.86 3.51 -9.67
C TYR A 262 -12.39 2.21 -9.02
N LEU A 263 -12.29 1.16 -9.84
CA LEU A 263 -11.65 -0.10 -9.47
C LEU A 263 -10.22 0.18 -8.98
N LYS A 264 -9.87 -0.35 -7.79
CA LYS A 264 -8.47 -0.39 -7.36
C LYS A 264 -7.85 -1.73 -7.71
N VAL A 265 -6.67 -1.68 -8.31
CA VAL A 265 -5.82 -2.84 -8.56
C VAL A 265 -4.51 -2.61 -7.82
N ILE A 266 -4.14 -3.53 -6.93
CA ILE A 266 -2.89 -3.51 -6.17
C ILE A 266 -2.07 -4.73 -6.62
N PRO A 267 -0.98 -4.55 -7.38
CA PRO A 267 -0.10 -5.63 -7.79
C PRO A 267 0.53 -6.34 -6.59
N LEU A 268 0.37 -7.66 -6.49
CA LEU A 268 0.95 -8.44 -5.39
C LEU A 268 2.20 -9.22 -5.83
N GLY A 269 2.20 -9.69 -7.08
CA GLY A 269 3.34 -10.36 -7.69
C GLY A 269 3.13 -11.86 -7.83
N LYS A 270 4.22 -12.63 -7.83
CA LYS A 270 4.21 -14.01 -8.35
C LYS A 270 4.45 -15.06 -7.27
N THR A 271 3.66 -16.12 -7.31
CA THR A 271 3.85 -17.31 -6.49
C THR A 271 4.84 -18.25 -7.17
N GLN A 272 5.75 -18.83 -6.39
CA GLN A 272 6.81 -19.71 -6.91
C GLN A 272 6.90 -20.97 -6.07
N PRO A 273 7.13 -22.14 -6.69
CA PRO A 273 7.36 -23.37 -5.94
C PRO A 273 8.67 -23.27 -5.15
N LEU A 274 8.74 -24.07 -4.09
CA LEU A 274 10.00 -24.34 -3.44
C LEU A 274 10.90 -25.11 -4.42
N LYS A 275 12.19 -24.85 -4.38
CA LYS A 275 13.21 -25.54 -5.19
C LYS A 275 14.41 -25.84 -4.33
N VAL A 276 14.96 -27.04 -4.52
CA VAL A 276 16.29 -27.38 -4.02
C VAL A 276 17.31 -26.76 -4.97
N GLU A 277 18.18 -25.90 -4.44
CA GLU A 277 19.27 -25.30 -5.21
C GLU A 277 20.45 -26.26 -5.31
N TRP A 278 20.82 -26.88 -4.20
CA TRP A 278 21.86 -27.91 -4.17
C TRP A 278 21.76 -28.78 -2.92
N VAL A 279 22.31 -29.99 -3.03
CA VAL A 279 22.52 -30.93 -1.93
C VAL A 279 23.99 -31.30 -1.91
N GLY A 280 24.63 -31.17 -0.75
CA GLY A 280 26.06 -31.38 -0.61
C GLY A 280 26.43 -32.03 0.71
N ALA A 281 27.32 -33.02 0.65
CA ALA A 281 27.97 -33.57 1.83
C ALA A 281 29.18 -32.70 2.18
N VAL A 282 29.25 -32.26 3.43
CA VAL A 282 30.33 -31.43 3.97
C VAL A 282 31.01 -32.18 5.10
N ASN A 283 32.33 -32.27 5.01
CA ASN A 283 33.18 -32.89 6.03
C ASN A 283 34.36 -31.96 6.33
N HIS A 284 34.21 -31.11 7.35
CA HIS A 284 35.28 -30.24 7.81
C HIS A 284 36.08 -30.92 8.93
N ALA A 285 37.40 -30.73 8.92
CA ALA A 285 38.23 -31.17 10.03
C ALA A 285 37.75 -30.48 11.31
N LEU A 286 37.37 -31.26 12.33
CA LEU A 286 36.81 -30.85 13.64
C LEU A 286 35.28 -30.67 13.70
N GLU A 287 34.55 -30.88 12.60
CA GLU A 287 33.08 -30.89 12.62
C GLU A 287 32.53 -32.29 12.34
N GLN A 288 31.27 -32.52 12.73
CA GLN A 288 30.58 -33.76 12.36
C GLN A 288 30.23 -33.74 10.86
N PRO A 289 30.36 -34.87 10.14
CA PRO A 289 29.92 -34.96 8.76
C PRO A 289 28.44 -34.57 8.65
N THR A 290 28.14 -33.67 7.72
CA THR A 290 26.81 -33.06 7.60
C THR A 290 26.38 -33.07 6.14
N ILE A 291 25.11 -33.38 5.90
CA ILE A 291 24.47 -33.11 4.61
C ILE A 291 23.80 -31.74 4.70
N ARG A 292 24.09 -30.87 3.75
CA ARG A 292 23.44 -29.57 3.61
C ARG A 292 22.52 -29.59 2.40
N ILE A 293 21.31 -29.10 2.59
CA ILE A 293 20.28 -28.96 1.56
C ILE A 293 19.93 -27.49 1.51
N LYS A 294 20.18 -26.84 0.38
CA LYS A 294 19.88 -25.42 0.16
C LYS A 294 18.62 -25.27 -0.68
N PHE A 295 17.77 -24.34 -0.30
CA PHE A 295 16.54 -23.99 -1.00
C PHE A 295 16.58 -22.55 -1.51
N ASN A 296 15.67 -22.23 -2.43
CA ASN A 296 15.48 -20.89 -2.98
C ASN A 296 14.60 -19.97 -2.11
N ASP A 297 14.30 -20.41 -0.88
CA ASP A 297 13.33 -19.82 0.03
C ASP A 297 13.60 -20.28 1.46
N ASP A 298 13.13 -19.52 2.42
CA ASP A 298 13.21 -19.88 3.83
C ASP A 298 12.33 -21.10 4.13
N ILE A 299 12.77 -21.90 5.09
CA ILE A 299 12.22 -23.20 5.43
C ILE A 299 11.56 -23.14 6.80
N ASP A 300 10.33 -23.63 6.89
CA ASP A 300 9.69 -23.85 8.17
C ASP A 300 10.41 -24.99 8.92
N PRO A 301 10.99 -24.74 10.11
CA PRO A 301 11.70 -25.78 10.85
C PRO A 301 10.83 -26.97 11.25
N ALA A 302 9.52 -26.79 11.36
CA ALA A 302 8.59 -27.89 11.63
C ALA A 302 8.45 -28.87 10.45
N GLU A 303 8.81 -28.44 9.23
CA GLU A 303 8.73 -29.26 8.02
C GLU A 303 9.93 -30.23 7.88
N ALA A 304 11.05 -29.96 8.55
CA ALA A 304 12.29 -30.72 8.48
C ALA A 304 12.26 -32.03 9.31
N THR A 305 11.50 -33.01 8.83
CA THR A 305 11.33 -34.32 9.49
C THR A 305 11.85 -35.48 8.63
N ALA A 306 12.11 -36.63 9.26
CA ALA A 306 12.52 -37.86 8.57
C ALA A 306 11.44 -38.45 7.64
N GLU A 307 10.18 -38.03 7.81
CA GLU A 307 9.06 -38.44 6.94
C GLU A 307 9.13 -37.72 5.60
N ARG A 308 9.54 -36.45 5.63
CA ARG A 308 9.61 -35.56 4.46
C ARG A 308 10.99 -35.52 3.82
N ILE A 309 12.05 -35.82 4.57
CA ILE A 309 13.42 -35.90 4.08
C ILE A 309 13.97 -37.28 4.43
N ARG A 310 14.12 -38.13 3.40
CA ARG A 310 14.60 -39.51 3.55
C ARG A 310 16.06 -39.60 3.14
N ILE A 311 16.85 -40.31 3.93
CA ILE A 311 18.26 -40.58 3.65
C ILE A 311 18.46 -42.09 3.63
N GLU A 312 18.95 -42.58 2.50
CA GLU A 312 19.18 -44.01 2.27
C GLU A 312 20.63 -44.27 1.85
N PRO A 313 21.33 -45.25 2.45
CA PRO A 313 20.88 -46.16 3.53
C PRO A 313 20.60 -45.44 4.86
N ALA A 314 19.79 -46.07 5.73
CA ALA A 314 19.37 -45.48 7.00
C ALA A 314 20.57 -45.14 7.91
N VAL A 315 20.59 -43.90 8.42
CA VAL A 315 21.64 -43.36 9.29
C VAL A 315 21.13 -43.32 10.73
N GLN A 316 21.97 -43.74 11.68
CA GLN A 316 21.62 -43.67 13.11
C GLN A 316 21.77 -42.24 13.64
N LYS A 317 20.97 -41.90 14.67
CA LYS A 317 20.98 -40.60 15.35
C LYS A 317 20.79 -39.38 14.42
N LEU A 318 20.00 -39.55 13.36
CA LEU A 318 19.66 -38.46 12.44
C LEU A 318 19.00 -37.28 13.17
N LYS A 319 19.49 -36.08 12.89
CA LYS A 319 18.91 -34.82 13.33
C LYS A 319 18.88 -33.84 12.16
N PHE A 320 17.75 -33.18 12.01
CA PHE A 320 17.52 -32.15 11.02
C PHE A 320 17.49 -30.79 11.73
N LEU A 321 18.27 -29.85 11.24
CA LEU A 321 18.31 -28.48 11.73
C LEU A 321 18.05 -27.57 10.54
N ALA A 322 16.82 -27.07 10.43
CA ALA A 322 16.46 -26.05 9.46
C ALA A 322 16.80 -24.67 10.02
N GLN A 323 17.45 -23.85 9.20
CA GLN A 323 17.76 -22.47 9.50
C GLN A 323 17.71 -21.67 8.20
N GLN A 324 16.84 -20.66 8.15
CA GLN A 324 16.60 -19.86 6.95
C GLN A 324 16.30 -20.80 5.76
N ASP A 325 17.05 -20.67 4.67
CA ASP A 325 16.92 -21.42 3.44
C ASP A 325 17.77 -22.70 3.38
N GLU A 326 18.27 -23.18 4.52
CA GLU A 326 19.14 -24.36 4.59
C GLU A 326 18.67 -25.37 5.64
N ILE A 327 18.78 -26.65 5.30
CA ILE A 327 18.66 -27.76 6.25
C ILE A 327 20.01 -28.43 6.41
N ARG A 328 20.46 -28.52 7.65
CA ARG A 328 21.64 -29.29 8.06
C ARG A 328 21.19 -30.61 8.65
N VAL A 329 21.64 -31.71 8.05
CA VAL A 329 21.37 -33.05 8.52
C VAL A 329 22.64 -33.64 9.12
N THR A 330 22.58 -33.96 10.41
CA THR A 330 23.67 -34.57 11.17
C THR A 330 23.27 -35.98 11.60
N GLY A 331 24.26 -36.85 11.80
CA GLY A 331 24.05 -38.24 12.18
C GLY A 331 25.34 -39.05 12.12
N ASP A 332 25.25 -40.34 12.42
CA ASP A 332 26.39 -41.26 12.39
C ASP A 332 26.68 -41.70 10.93
N PHE A 333 27.08 -40.77 10.07
CA PHE A 333 27.38 -41.04 8.64
C PHE A 333 28.69 -41.82 8.45
N ASP A 334 28.68 -42.81 7.55
CA ASP A 334 29.86 -43.50 7.05
C ASP A 334 30.42 -42.76 5.83
N LEU A 335 31.67 -42.27 5.95
CA LEU A 335 32.33 -41.46 4.92
C LEU A 335 32.64 -42.22 3.62
N ILE A 336 32.58 -43.55 3.63
CA ILE A 336 32.84 -44.40 2.46
C ILE A 336 31.52 -44.77 1.76
N GLN A 337 30.39 -44.66 2.48
CA GLN A 337 29.07 -45.00 1.98
C GLN A 337 28.48 -43.87 1.13
N ARG A 338 27.85 -44.23 0.01
CA ARG A 338 27.03 -43.29 -0.77
C ARG A 338 25.62 -43.24 -0.21
N TYR A 339 25.12 -42.02 -0.03
CA TYR A 339 23.77 -41.75 0.43
C TYR A 339 22.93 -41.09 -0.67
N ARG A 340 21.67 -41.51 -0.76
CA ARG A 340 20.61 -40.83 -1.51
C ARG A 340 19.81 -40.00 -0.53
N VAL A 341 19.57 -38.74 -0.87
CA VAL A 341 18.65 -37.85 -0.17
C VAL A 341 17.43 -37.70 -1.06
N THR A 342 16.25 -37.90 -0.50
CA THR A 342 14.96 -37.73 -1.21
C THR A 342 14.09 -36.78 -0.40
N ILE A 343 13.57 -35.75 -1.06
CA ILE A 343 12.73 -34.73 -0.42
C ILE A 343 11.31 -34.81 -1.00
N SER A 344 10.34 -34.98 -0.11
CA SER A 344 8.92 -35.10 -0.46
C SER A 344 8.38 -33.80 -1.05
N PRO A 345 7.50 -33.85 -2.08
CA PRO A 345 6.81 -32.67 -2.59
C PRO A 345 5.88 -32.00 -1.57
N GLU A 346 5.49 -32.73 -0.52
CA GLU A 346 4.68 -32.19 0.58
C GLU A 346 5.50 -31.33 1.56
N PHE A 347 6.82 -31.30 1.40
CA PHE A 347 7.71 -30.42 2.16
C PHE A 347 7.45 -28.96 1.74
N LYS A 348 7.09 -28.10 2.70
CA LYS A 348 6.77 -26.69 2.44
C LYS A 348 7.86 -25.75 2.96
N GLY A 349 8.11 -24.67 2.22
CA GLY A 349 8.85 -23.52 2.72
C GLY A 349 7.96 -22.64 3.61
N GLU A 350 8.55 -21.61 4.22
CA GLU A 350 7.85 -20.65 5.09
C GLU A 350 6.73 -19.90 4.34
N ARG A 351 6.91 -19.68 3.03
CA ARG A 351 5.87 -19.11 2.16
C ARG A 351 4.68 -20.05 1.92
N GLY A 352 4.72 -21.29 2.39
CA GLY A 352 3.62 -22.26 2.31
C GLY A 352 3.55 -23.06 1.00
N TYR A 353 4.54 -22.92 0.12
CA TYR A 353 4.66 -23.67 -1.13
C TYR A 353 5.62 -24.84 -0.99
N GLY A 354 5.27 -25.98 -1.62
CA GLY A 354 6.13 -27.16 -1.68
C GLY A 354 6.92 -27.28 -2.97
N LEU A 355 7.67 -28.38 -3.10
CA LEU A 355 8.43 -28.69 -4.31
C LEU A 355 7.48 -29.06 -5.46
N ALA A 356 7.89 -28.75 -6.69
CA ALA A 356 7.09 -29.10 -7.88
C ALA A 356 7.02 -30.62 -8.12
N ALA A 357 8.05 -31.36 -7.69
CA ALA A 357 8.14 -32.81 -7.74
C ALA A 357 9.11 -33.28 -6.65
N GLU A 358 9.14 -34.60 -6.40
CA GLU A 358 10.18 -35.23 -5.58
C GLU A 358 11.57 -34.84 -6.11
N SER A 359 12.47 -34.49 -5.20
CA SER A 359 13.84 -34.04 -5.50
C SER A 359 14.90 -34.93 -4.88
#